data_AF-A0A7I8DWR6-F1
#
_entry.id   AF-A0A7I8DWR6-F1
#
_cell.length_a   1.000
_cell.length_b   1.000
_cell.length_c   1.000
_cell.angle_alpha   90.00
_cell.angle_beta   90.00
_cell.angle_gamma   90.00
#
_symmetry.space_group_name_H-M   'P 1'
#
loop_
_entity.id
_entity.type
_entity.pdbx_description
1 polymer ?
#
loop_
_entity_poly.entity_id
_entity_poly.type
_entity_poly.pdbx_seq_one_letter_code
_entity_poly.pdbx_strand_id
1 'polypeptide(L)'
;MARNREKHESLVHQVEMKLKSKLAIGQSRNDDKMADKLKRKKKKKTGSKEKLAYDESITMHKIYTWNTFKDYLKHACYFAKWCKEHYGCRTLSECMQYVDEWLTTRLTLSPYTQKLEACALAKVYDCTTEDFIKTGVRHRESITKSRKTAKRDKNFSATKNKEFIEFCKATGLRKRELKCLTGTQLMMKNGLYYIAVTKGAKGGKYREALIVSNVDAVVKRMMEAGTSKVWSYVPDMDVHSFRSDYCTELYNLFARPLEKIQKSERYHCRCDLKGVCYDKRAMLIASQFLGHNRINIIAEHYLR
;
A
#
# COMPACT_ATOMS: atom_id res chain seq x y z
N MET A 1 -9.15 -34.28 -44.45
CA MET A 1 -9.32 -34.32 -42.99
C MET A 1 -9.51 -32.90 -42.45
N ALA A 2 -10.76 -32.50 -42.17
CA ALA A 2 -11.02 -31.23 -41.51
C ALA A 2 -10.53 -31.33 -40.07
N ARG A 3 -9.48 -30.57 -39.70
CA ARG A 3 -9.03 -30.49 -38.31
C ARG A 3 -10.12 -29.75 -37.53
N ASN A 4 -10.91 -30.48 -36.73
CA ASN A 4 -11.75 -29.90 -35.69
C ASN A 4 -10.84 -29.14 -34.72
N ARG A 5 -10.62 -27.85 -34.98
CA ARG A 5 -9.94 -26.96 -34.04
C ARG A 5 -10.96 -26.58 -32.99
N GLU A 6 -10.83 -27.11 -31.79
CA GLU A 6 -11.52 -26.58 -30.62
C GLU A 6 -11.24 -25.08 -30.52
N LYS A 7 -12.31 -24.29 -30.48
CA LYS A 7 -12.23 -22.83 -30.46
C LYS A 7 -11.97 -22.38 -29.04
N HIS A 8 -10.70 -22.39 -28.63
CA HIS A 8 -10.32 -21.86 -27.32
C HIS A 8 -10.44 -20.33 -27.29
N GLU A 9 -10.97 -19.82 -26.18
CA GLU A 9 -10.94 -18.39 -25.90
C GLU A 9 -9.50 -17.88 -25.84
N SER A 10 -9.29 -16.60 -26.15
CA SER A 10 -7.94 -16.02 -26.08
C SER A 10 -7.36 -16.16 -24.66
N LEU A 11 -6.05 -16.40 -24.54
CA LEU A 11 -5.38 -16.48 -23.24
C LEU A 11 -5.64 -15.25 -22.35
N VAL A 12 -5.72 -14.06 -22.94
CA VAL A 12 -6.06 -12.82 -22.23
C VAL A 12 -7.44 -12.92 -21.59
N HIS A 13 -8.43 -13.45 -22.33
CA HIS A 13 -9.77 -13.66 -21.81
C HIS A 13 -9.79 -14.73 -20.71
N GLN A 14 -9.03 -15.82 -20.87
CA GLN A 14 -8.89 -16.84 -19.81
C GLN A 14 -8.31 -16.24 -18.52
N VAL A 15 -7.25 -15.41 -18.61
CA VAL A 15 -6.69 -14.68 -17.45
C VAL A 15 -7.77 -13.80 -16.82
N GLU A 16 -8.49 -13.04 -17.64
CA GLU A 16 -9.52 -12.13 -17.17
C GLU A 16 -10.64 -12.86 -16.42
N MET A 17 -11.18 -13.95 -16.98
CA MET A 17 -12.22 -14.75 -16.34
C MET A 17 -11.72 -15.37 -15.03
N LYS A 18 -10.50 -15.91 -15.03
CA LYS A 18 -9.89 -16.49 -13.82
C LYS A 18 -9.76 -15.45 -12.70
N LEU A 19 -9.35 -14.22 -13.01
CA LEU A 19 -9.25 -13.15 -12.02
C LEU A 19 -10.61 -12.55 -11.64
N LYS A 20 -11.56 -12.43 -12.58
CA LYS A 20 -12.93 -11.94 -12.32
C LYS A 20 -13.66 -12.85 -11.35
N SER A 21 -13.50 -14.17 -11.49
CA SER A 21 -14.08 -15.15 -10.55
C SER A 21 -13.63 -14.95 -9.09
N LYS A 22 -12.55 -14.21 -8.87
CA LYS A 22 -11.96 -13.93 -7.54
C LYS A 22 -12.29 -12.53 -7.04
N LEU A 23 -13.07 -11.73 -7.76
CA LEU A 23 -13.44 -10.39 -7.31
C LEU A 23 -14.33 -10.44 -6.07
N ALA A 24 -13.95 -9.67 -5.06
CA ALA A 24 -14.68 -9.49 -3.81
C ALA A 24 -14.84 -7.99 -3.53
N ILE A 25 -15.17 -7.21 -4.55
CA ILE A 25 -15.37 -5.77 -4.45
C ILE A 25 -16.59 -5.50 -3.56
N GLY A 26 -16.48 -4.54 -2.64
CA GLY A 26 -17.53 -4.23 -1.67
C GLY A 26 -17.50 -5.11 -0.41
N GLN A 27 -16.85 -6.28 -0.45
CA GLN A 27 -16.67 -7.12 0.73
C GLN A 27 -15.58 -6.55 1.66
N SER A 28 -15.76 -6.74 2.96
CA SER A 28 -14.80 -6.31 3.97
C SER A 28 -13.56 -7.21 3.99
N ARG A 29 -12.47 -6.73 3.39
CA ARG A 29 -11.15 -7.39 3.51
C ARG A 29 -10.68 -7.51 4.96
N ASN A 30 -11.12 -6.60 5.84
CA ASN A 30 -10.70 -6.61 7.24
C ASN A 30 -11.29 -7.82 7.96
N ASP A 31 -12.54 -8.15 7.69
CA ASP A 31 -13.25 -9.23 8.38
C ASP A 31 -12.69 -10.59 7.95
N ASP A 32 -12.46 -10.78 6.65
CA ASP A 32 -11.77 -11.97 6.13
C ASP A 32 -10.35 -12.12 6.71
N LYS A 33 -9.63 -11.01 6.93
CA LYS A 33 -8.32 -11.04 7.61
C LYS A 33 -8.43 -11.43 9.08
N MET A 34 -9.49 -11.00 9.77
CA MET A 34 -9.73 -11.38 11.16
C MET A 34 -10.10 -12.86 11.26
N ALA A 35 -10.88 -13.38 10.32
CA ALA A 35 -11.18 -14.80 10.19
C ALA A 35 -9.91 -15.63 9.95
N ASP A 36 -9.07 -15.25 8.98
CA ASP A 36 -7.76 -15.91 8.76
C ASP A 36 -6.87 -15.85 10.02
N LYS A 37 -6.89 -14.73 10.76
CA LYS A 37 -6.15 -14.59 12.03
C LYS A 37 -6.67 -15.54 13.10
N LEU A 38 -7.99 -15.75 13.18
CA LEU A 38 -8.62 -16.69 14.11
C LEU A 38 -8.24 -18.13 13.76
N LYS A 39 -8.29 -18.51 12.48
CA LYS A 39 -7.84 -19.84 12.00
C LYS A 39 -6.38 -20.10 12.40
N ARG A 40 -5.48 -19.13 12.19
CA ARG A 40 -4.07 -19.21 12.62
C ARG A 40 -3.91 -19.39 14.13
N LYS A 41 -4.71 -18.68 14.93
CA LYS A 41 -4.67 -18.85 16.40
C LYS A 41 -5.10 -20.26 16.81
N LYS A 42 -6.11 -20.84 16.18
CA LYS A 42 -6.55 -22.22 16.44
C LYS A 42 -5.44 -23.23 16.09
N LYS A 43 -4.84 -23.11 14.90
CA LYS A 43 -3.73 -23.99 14.44
C LYS A 43 -2.49 -23.91 15.35
N LYS A 44 -2.18 -22.73 15.88
CA LYS A 44 -1.12 -22.56 16.90
C LYS A 44 -1.43 -23.23 18.23
N LYS A 45 -2.69 -23.27 18.65
CA LYS A 45 -3.11 -23.96 19.88
C LYS A 45 -2.99 -25.47 19.76
N THR A 46 -3.15 -26.02 18.55
CA THR A 46 -2.97 -27.45 18.26
C THR A 46 -1.51 -27.82 17.96
N GLY A 47 -0.54 -26.96 18.34
CA GLY A 47 0.90 -27.24 18.21
C GLY A 47 1.51 -26.96 16.83
N SER A 48 0.72 -26.69 15.79
CA SER A 48 1.25 -26.40 14.45
C SER A 48 1.77 -24.95 14.37
N LYS A 49 3.05 -24.81 13.99
CA LYS A 49 3.70 -23.51 13.71
C LYS A 49 3.54 -23.07 12.25
N GLU A 50 2.86 -23.87 11.44
CA GLU A 50 2.74 -23.65 10.00
C GLU A 50 1.84 -22.44 9.69
N LYS A 51 2.06 -21.87 8.51
CA LYS A 51 1.15 -20.88 7.94
C LYS A 51 -0.17 -21.57 7.58
N LEU A 52 -1.19 -20.75 7.30
CA LEU A 52 -2.36 -21.31 6.63
C LEU A 52 -1.94 -21.76 5.23
N ALA A 53 -2.35 -22.96 4.86
CA ALA A 53 -2.27 -23.44 3.48
C ALA A 53 -3.16 -22.57 2.58
N TYR A 54 -3.01 -22.72 1.25
CA TYR A 54 -3.71 -21.88 0.28
C TYR A 54 -5.23 -22.00 0.43
N ASP A 55 -5.73 -23.23 0.48
CA ASP A 55 -7.12 -23.64 0.68
C ASP A 55 -7.71 -23.21 2.03
N GLU A 56 -6.88 -23.14 3.07
CA GLU A 56 -7.32 -22.68 4.39
C GLU A 56 -7.55 -21.15 4.43
N SER A 57 -6.91 -20.37 3.55
CA SER A 57 -6.90 -18.90 3.62
C SER A 57 -7.98 -18.25 2.78
N ILE A 58 -8.92 -17.58 3.44
CA ILE A 58 -10.03 -16.88 2.78
C ILE A 58 -9.49 -15.75 1.89
N THR A 59 -8.51 -15.00 2.40
CA THR A 59 -7.98 -13.84 1.68
C THR A 59 -7.15 -14.21 0.45
N MET A 60 -6.63 -15.44 0.37
CA MET A 60 -5.88 -15.93 -0.79
C MET A 60 -6.77 -16.22 -1.99
N HIS A 61 -8.08 -16.38 -1.82
CA HIS A 61 -9.01 -16.61 -2.94
C HIS A 61 -9.70 -15.35 -3.45
N LYS A 62 -9.48 -14.19 -2.82
CA LYS A 62 -10.22 -12.95 -3.10
C LYS A 62 -9.35 -11.80 -3.62
N ILE A 63 -9.97 -10.89 -4.38
CA ILE A 63 -9.43 -9.62 -4.90
C ILE A 63 -10.40 -8.48 -4.53
N TYR A 64 -10.04 -7.67 -3.54
CA TYR A 64 -10.95 -6.70 -2.92
C TYR A 64 -10.95 -5.31 -3.55
N THR A 65 -10.09 -5.05 -4.55
CA THR A 65 -10.00 -3.71 -5.15
C THR A 65 -9.77 -3.80 -6.65
N TRP A 66 -10.41 -2.88 -7.38
CA TRP A 66 -10.19 -2.71 -8.81
C TRP A 66 -8.73 -2.46 -9.19
N ASN A 67 -7.97 -1.72 -8.37
CA ASN A 67 -6.55 -1.49 -8.65
C ASN A 67 -5.76 -2.81 -8.61
N THR A 68 -5.96 -3.64 -7.58
CA THR A 68 -5.29 -4.96 -7.52
C THR A 68 -5.69 -5.83 -8.71
N PHE A 69 -6.98 -5.84 -9.08
CA PHE A 69 -7.45 -6.57 -10.26
C PHE A 69 -6.76 -6.09 -11.54
N LYS A 70 -6.72 -4.77 -11.78
CA LYS A 70 -6.08 -4.19 -12.98
C LYS A 70 -4.59 -4.49 -13.04
N ASP A 71 -3.88 -4.35 -11.91
CA ASP A 71 -2.46 -4.67 -11.82
C ASP A 71 -2.23 -6.15 -12.12
N TYR A 72 -3.01 -7.05 -11.50
CA TYR A 72 -2.86 -8.49 -11.71
C TYR A 72 -3.21 -8.89 -13.14
N LEU A 73 -4.30 -8.38 -13.69
CA LEU A 73 -4.72 -8.62 -15.07
C LEU A 73 -3.62 -8.21 -16.04
N LYS A 74 -3.08 -6.99 -15.88
CA LYS A 74 -1.98 -6.48 -16.72
C LYS A 74 -0.78 -7.41 -16.70
N HIS A 75 -0.30 -7.76 -15.51
CA HIS A 75 0.93 -8.54 -15.35
C HIS A 75 0.77 -10.01 -15.73
N ALA A 76 -0.37 -10.63 -15.42
CA ALA A 76 -0.68 -11.99 -15.88
C ALA A 76 -0.86 -12.05 -17.41
N CYS A 77 -1.43 -11.01 -18.03
CA CYS A 77 -1.53 -10.94 -19.49
C CYS A 77 -0.15 -10.79 -20.17
N TYR A 78 0.84 -10.14 -19.53
CA TYR A 78 2.21 -10.12 -20.08
C TYR A 78 2.79 -11.52 -20.17
N PHE A 79 2.68 -12.29 -19.10
CA PHE A 79 3.09 -13.69 -19.09
C PHE A 79 2.34 -14.53 -20.13
N ALA A 80 1.01 -14.44 -20.16
CA ALA A 80 0.22 -15.25 -21.09
C ALA A 80 0.50 -14.93 -22.56
N LYS A 81 0.76 -13.66 -22.90
CA LYS A 81 1.21 -13.25 -24.23
C LYS A 81 2.58 -13.82 -24.55
N TRP A 82 3.51 -13.71 -23.60
CA TRP A 82 4.86 -14.27 -23.76
C TRP A 82 4.83 -15.79 -24.01
N CYS A 83 4.04 -16.55 -23.25
CA CYS A 83 3.88 -18.00 -23.48
C CYS A 83 3.30 -18.32 -24.87
N LYS A 84 2.32 -17.53 -25.33
CA LYS A 84 1.77 -17.69 -26.68
C LYS A 84 2.81 -17.44 -27.76
N GLU A 85 3.62 -16.40 -27.59
CA GLU A 85 4.64 -16.00 -28.56
C GLU A 85 5.81 -16.99 -28.59
N HIS A 86 6.24 -17.52 -27.45
CA HIS A 86 7.44 -18.36 -27.34
C HIS A 86 7.16 -19.86 -27.49
N TYR A 87 6.00 -20.34 -27.02
CA TYR A 87 5.67 -21.77 -27.01
C TYR A 87 4.35 -22.10 -27.72
N GLY A 88 3.65 -21.10 -28.27
CA GLY A 88 2.39 -21.32 -28.96
C GLY A 88 1.23 -21.74 -28.04
N CYS A 89 1.36 -21.54 -26.72
CA CYS A 89 0.35 -21.94 -25.75
C CYS A 89 -1.04 -21.36 -26.09
N ARG A 90 -2.07 -22.16 -25.83
CA ARG A 90 -3.49 -21.83 -26.04
C ARG A 90 -4.30 -21.86 -24.76
N THR A 91 -3.82 -22.56 -23.73
CA THR A 91 -4.50 -22.66 -22.43
C THR A 91 -3.61 -22.17 -21.29
N LEU A 92 -4.22 -21.68 -20.20
CA LEU A 92 -3.47 -21.32 -18.99
C LEU A 92 -2.71 -22.51 -18.38
N SER A 93 -3.25 -23.72 -18.52
CA SER A 93 -2.62 -24.96 -18.04
C SER A 93 -1.27 -25.18 -18.74
N GLU A 94 -1.23 -25.07 -20.07
CA GLU A 94 0.01 -25.16 -20.85
C GLU A 94 1.02 -24.09 -20.46
N CYS A 95 0.56 -22.86 -20.16
CA CYS A 95 1.43 -21.79 -19.73
C CYS A 95 2.10 -22.07 -18.37
N MET A 96 1.48 -22.83 -17.47
CA MET A 96 1.90 -22.97 -16.07
C MET A 96 3.36 -23.44 -15.90
N GLN A 97 3.80 -24.37 -16.75
CA GLN A 97 5.16 -24.92 -16.69
C GLN A 97 6.26 -23.87 -16.96
N TYR A 98 5.92 -22.76 -17.61
CA TYR A 98 6.87 -21.71 -17.99
C TYR A 98 6.89 -20.53 -16.99
N VAL A 99 6.18 -20.62 -15.85
CA VAL A 99 6.13 -19.52 -14.88
C VAL A 99 7.52 -19.16 -14.36
N ASP A 100 8.33 -20.14 -14.00
CA ASP A 100 9.67 -19.92 -13.44
C ASP A 100 10.65 -19.38 -14.48
N GLU A 101 10.57 -19.87 -15.73
CA GLU A 101 11.34 -19.34 -16.84
C GLU A 101 10.99 -17.86 -17.10
N TRP A 102 9.68 -17.55 -17.19
CA TRP A 102 9.23 -16.17 -17.33
C TRP A 102 9.75 -15.29 -16.19
N LEU A 103 9.53 -15.69 -14.93
CA LEU A 103 9.96 -14.92 -13.76
C LEU A 103 11.48 -14.70 -13.73
N THR A 104 12.27 -15.63 -14.26
CA THR A 104 13.73 -15.48 -14.41
C THR A 104 14.07 -14.29 -15.30
N THR A 105 13.37 -14.11 -16.43
CA THR A 105 13.55 -12.94 -17.31
C THR A 105 13.24 -11.60 -16.61
N ARG A 106 12.42 -11.65 -15.56
CA ARG A 106 11.98 -10.46 -14.79
C ARG A 106 12.94 -10.09 -13.67
N LEU A 107 13.98 -10.88 -13.41
CA LEU A 107 14.98 -10.59 -12.38
C LEU A 107 15.74 -9.27 -12.64
N THR A 108 15.74 -8.78 -13.88
CA THR A 108 16.26 -7.46 -14.28
C THR A 108 15.42 -6.29 -13.77
N LEU A 109 14.16 -6.51 -13.37
CA LEU A 109 13.26 -5.48 -12.87
C LEU A 109 13.44 -5.24 -11.37
N SER A 110 12.78 -4.20 -10.84
CA SER A 110 12.80 -3.95 -9.39
C SER A 110 12.21 -5.14 -8.61
N PRO A 111 12.74 -5.48 -7.41
CA PRO A 111 12.19 -6.51 -6.54
C PRO A 111 10.69 -6.34 -6.24
N TYR A 112 10.19 -5.10 -6.25
CA TYR A 112 8.77 -4.81 -6.07
C TYR A 112 7.92 -5.25 -7.28
N THR A 113 8.42 -5.02 -8.50
CA THR A 113 7.75 -5.44 -9.73
C THR A 113 7.78 -6.96 -9.88
N GLN A 114 8.95 -7.58 -9.64
CA GLN A 114 9.09 -9.04 -9.63
C GLN A 114 8.06 -9.69 -8.69
N LYS A 115 7.95 -9.16 -7.46
CA LYS A 115 7.00 -9.71 -6.49
C LYS A 115 5.54 -9.51 -6.90
N LEU A 116 5.22 -8.37 -7.53
CA LEU A 116 3.87 -8.12 -8.04
C LEU A 116 3.49 -9.14 -9.13
N GLU A 117 4.41 -9.40 -10.07
CA GLU A 117 4.21 -10.37 -11.15
C GLU A 117 4.04 -11.79 -10.59
N ALA A 118 4.91 -12.22 -9.69
CA ALA A 118 4.75 -13.51 -9.00
C ALA A 118 3.40 -13.61 -8.26
N CYS A 119 2.95 -12.55 -7.57
CA CYS A 119 1.66 -12.55 -6.89
C CYS A 119 0.47 -12.59 -7.86
N ALA A 120 0.59 -11.98 -9.04
CA ALA A 120 -0.43 -12.02 -10.07
C ALA A 120 -0.57 -13.44 -10.64
N LEU A 121 0.56 -14.09 -10.95
CA LEU A 121 0.59 -15.47 -11.44
C LEU A 121 0.08 -16.45 -10.39
N ALA A 122 0.50 -16.32 -9.13
CA ALA A 122 0.00 -17.16 -8.04
C ALA A 122 -1.53 -17.06 -7.90
N LYS A 123 -2.08 -15.85 -8.12
CA LYS A 123 -3.54 -15.64 -8.11
C LYS A 123 -4.25 -16.32 -9.30
N VAL A 124 -3.63 -16.35 -10.47
CA VAL A 124 -4.18 -17.04 -11.65
C VAL A 124 -4.13 -18.55 -11.45
N TYR A 125 -3.04 -19.08 -10.91
CA TYR A 125 -2.78 -20.50 -10.76
C TYR A 125 -3.27 -21.13 -9.46
N ASP A 126 -3.99 -20.36 -8.63
CA ASP A 126 -4.53 -20.85 -7.36
C ASP A 126 -3.46 -21.47 -6.45
N CYS A 127 -2.29 -20.83 -6.39
CA CYS A 127 -1.16 -21.25 -5.59
C CYS A 127 -0.56 -20.06 -4.82
N THR A 128 0.62 -20.26 -4.25
CA THR A 128 1.36 -19.21 -3.56
C THR A 128 2.63 -18.86 -4.33
N THR A 129 3.21 -17.70 -4.01
CA THR A 129 4.53 -17.34 -4.57
C THR A 129 5.67 -18.19 -4.01
N GLU A 130 5.41 -19.08 -3.06
CA GLU A 130 6.42 -20.01 -2.54
C GLU A 130 6.64 -21.18 -3.53
N ASP A 131 5.68 -21.41 -4.43
CA ASP A 131 5.69 -22.43 -5.48
C ASP A 131 6.50 -22.01 -6.74
N PHE A 132 7.08 -20.81 -6.73
CA PHE A 132 7.86 -20.25 -7.85
C PHE A 132 9.28 -19.90 -7.41
N ILE A 133 10.14 -19.56 -8.37
CA ILE A 133 11.48 -19.03 -8.08
C ILE A 133 11.45 -17.86 -7.10
N LYS A 134 12.52 -17.71 -6.31
CA LYS A 134 12.65 -16.59 -5.38
C LYS A 134 12.85 -15.29 -6.15
N THR A 135 11.94 -14.35 -5.94
CA THR A 135 12.10 -12.96 -6.36
C THR A 135 13.15 -12.26 -5.50
N GLY A 136 13.80 -11.23 -6.05
CA GLY A 136 14.76 -10.40 -5.34
C GLY A 136 14.25 -9.86 -4.00
N VAL A 137 15.18 -9.64 -3.06
CA VAL A 137 14.88 -9.10 -1.74
C VAL A 137 14.57 -7.61 -1.86
N ARG A 138 13.55 -7.15 -1.12
CA ARG A 138 13.16 -5.73 -1.08
C ARG A 138 13.95 -5.01 0.01
N HIS A 139 14.92 -4.20 -0.40
CA HIS A 139 15.70 -3.37 0.51
C HIS A 139 15.10 -1.96 0.64
N ARG A 140 15.19 -1.37 1.83
CA ARG A 140 14.71 0.00 2.09
C ARG A 140 15.47 1.01 1.24
N GLU A 141 16.79 0.85 1.10
CA GLU A 141 17.65 1.71 0.30
C GLU A 141 17.23 1.76 -1.18
N SER A 142 16.69 0.66 -1.72
CA SER A 142 16.21 0.56 -3.10
C SER A 142 14.88 1.29 -3.35
N ILE A 143 14.22 1.82 -2.32
CA ILE A 143 13.00 2.62 -2.47
C ILE A 143 13.37 3.99 -3.03
N THR A 144 13.08 4.20 -4.32
CA THR A 144 13.30 5.49 -5.00
C THR A 144 12.05 6.37 -5.05
N LYS A 145 10.86 5.75 -5.06
CA LYS A 145 9.57 6.45 -5.14
C LYS A 145 9.38 7.35 -3.94
N SER A 146 9.05 8.62 -4.21
CA SER A 146 8.88 9.66 -3.19
C SER A 146 10.13 9.95 -2.36
N ARG A 147 11.32 9.63 -2.90
CA ARG A 147 12.63 9.97 -2.31
C ARG A 147 13.51 10.78 -3.25
N LYS A 148 13.27 10.67 -4.56
CA LYS A 148 14.00 11.39 -5.61
C LYS A 148 12.99 12.09 -6.52
N THR A 149 13.47 13.10 -7.24
CA THR A 149 12.70 13.79 -8.28
C THR A 149 12.17 12.79 -9.31
N ALA A 150 10.86 12.83 -9.56
CA ALA A 150 10.17 11.97 -10.51
C ALA A 150 9.81 12.74 -11.79
N LYS A 151 9.61 12.03 -12.91
CA LYS A 151 9.20 12.64 -14.19
C LYS A 151 7.94 13.52 -14.07
N ARG A 152 6.99 13.12 -13.21
CA ARG A 152 5.75 13.86 -12.93
C ARG A 152 5.99 15.22 -12.26
N ASP A 153 7.11 15.38 -11.56
CA ASP A 153 7.40 16.60 -10.81
C ASP A 153 7.84 17.75 -11.75
N LYS A 154 8.23 17.44 -13.00
CA LYS A 154 8.64 18.44 -14.01
C LYS A 154 7.57 19.50 -14.28
N ASN A 155 6.30 19.12 -14.23
CA ASN A 155 5.18 20.01 -14.54
C ASN A 155 4.51 20.58 -13.27
N PHE A 156 5.05 20.26 -12.08
CA PHE A 156 4.48 20.70 -10.81
C PHE A 156 5.20 21.96 -10.29
N SER A 157 4.49 23.08 -10.22
CA SER A 157 5.02 24.31 -9.63
C SER A 157 4.80 24.32 -8.11
N ALA A 158 5.88 24.21 -7.35
CA ALA A 158 5.83 24.29 -5.89
C ALA A 158 5.29 25.64 -5.41
N THR A 159 5.71 26.74 -6.03
CA THR A 159 5.27 28.10 -5.68
C THR A 159 3.77 28.29 -5.88
N LYS A 160 3.21 27.87 -7.02
CA LYS A 160 1.76 28.00 -7.30
C LYS A 160 0.90 27.13 -6.39
N ASN A 161 1.46 26.07 -5.82
CA ASN A 161 0.75 25.11 -4.97
C ASN A 161 1.18 25.21 -3.50
N LYS A 162 1.83 26.30 -3.10
CA LYS A 162 2.43 26.46 -1.76
C LYS A 162 1.43 26.18 -0.64
N GLU A 163 0.25 26.80 -0.70
CA GLU A 163 -0.82 26.59 0.29
C GLU A 163 -1.25 25.12 0.38
N PHE A 164 -1.41 24.43 -0.77
CA PHE A 164 -1.77 23.02 -0.80
C PHE A 164 -0.69 22.13 -0.20
N ILE A 165 0.58 22.44 -0.47
CA ILE A 165 1.74 21.72 0.07
C ILE A 165 1.78 21.88 1.58
N GLU A 166 1.68 23.11 2.06
CA GLU A 166 1.66 23.44 3.49
C GLU A 166 0.50 22.77 4.20
N PHE A 167 -0.69 22.76 3.60
CA PHE A 167 -1.84 22.00 4.10
C PHE A 167 -1.54 20.49 4.20
N CYS A 168 -0.89 19.91 3.19
CA CYS A 168 -0.52 18.50 3.22
C CYS A 168 0.52 18.17 4.30
N LYS A 169 1.51 19.05 4.50
CA LYS A 169 2.55 18.91 5.54
C LYS A 169 1.96 19.08 6.94
N ALA A 170 0.98 19.97 7.11
CA ALA A 170 0.31 20.22 8.38
C ALA A 170 -0.64 19.10 8.80
N THR A 171 -1.23 18.36 7.84
CA THR A 171 -2.34 17.42 8.13
C THR A 171 -2.00 15.96 7.85
N GLY A 172 -0.98 15.70 7.04
CA GLY A 172 -0.57 14.34 6.68
C GLY A 172 -1.69 13.50 6.07
N LEU A 173 -2.61 14.10 5.30
CA LEU A 173 -3.71 13.38 4.63
C LEU A 173 -3.25 12.65 3.36
N ARG A 174 -3.97 11.61 2.94
CA ARG A 174 -3.72 10.89 1.68
C ARG A 174 -4.40 11.62 0.54
N LYS A 175 -3.89 11.45 -0.68
CA LYS A 175 -4.51 12.01 -1.89
C LYS A 175 -6.02 11.71 -2.01
N ARG A 176 -6.45 10.49 -1.65
CA ARG A 176 -7.88 10.13 -1.64
C ARG A 176 -8.67 10.80 -0.53
N GLU A 177 -8.06 11.03 0.63
CA GLU A 177 -8.68 11.70 1.76
C GLU A 177 -8.86 13.19 1.42
N LEU A 178 -7.83 13.84 0.86
CA LEU A 178 -7.88 15.22 0.37
C LEU A 178 -9.00 15.45 -0.67
N LYS A 179 -9.22 14.50 -1.58
CA LYS A 179 -10.28 14.57 -2.61
C LYS A 179 -11.71 14.53 -2.05
N CYS A 180 -11.87 14.01 -0.84
CA CYS A 180 -13.15 13.83 -0.16
C CYS A 180 -13.31 14.76 1.05
N LEU A 181 -12.30 15.58 1.34
CA LEU A 181 -12.24 16.40 2.54
C LEU A 181 -13.26 17.54 2.48
N THR A 182 -14.13 17.61 3.48
CA THR A 182 -15.04 18.74 3.69
C THR A 182 -14.68 19.50 4.96
N GLY A 183 -15.09 20.76 5.05
CA GLY A 183 -14.85 21.62 6.22
C GLY A 183 -15.42 21.04 7.52
N THR A 184 -16.56 20.35 7.45
CA THR A 184 -17.20 19.63 8.56
C THR A 184 -16.35 18.54 9.22
N GLN A 185 -15.21 18.16 8.63
CA GLN A 185 -14.27 17.23 9.23
C GLN A 185 -13.29 17.89 10.20
N LEU A 186 -13.33 19.22 10.38
CA LEU A 186 -12.55 19.92 11.39
C LEU A 186 -13.10 19.61 12.78
N MET A 187 -12.21 19.28 13.72
CA MET A 187 -12.54 19.08 15.13
C MET A 187 -11.59 19.88 16.01
N MET A 188 -12.10 20.37 17.14
CA MET A 188 -11.30 20.97 18.20
C MET A 188 -11.41 20.11 19.46
N LYS A 189 -10.28 19.77 20.08
CA LYS A 189 -10.22 19.02 21.34
C LYS A 189 -9.07 19.56 22.19
N ASN A 190 -9.37 19.96 23.43
CA ASN A 190 -8.38 20.45 24.39
C ASN A 190 -7.48 21.56 23.82
N GLY A 191 -8.07 22.51 23.08
CA GLY A 191 -7.32 23.60 22.44
C GLY A 191 -6.49 23.22 21.21
N LEU A 192 -6.54 21.96 20.76
CA LEU A 192 -5.85 21.47 19.57
C LEU A 192 -6.85 21.14 18.46
N TYR A 193 -6.43 21.34 17.21
CA TYR A 193 -7.26 21.06 16.03
C TYR A 193 -6.86 19.76 15.34
N TYR A 194 -7.88 19.04 14.88
CA TYR A 194 -7.75 17.74 14.21
C TYR A 194 -8.61 17.70 12.95
N ILE A 195 -8.23 16.84 12.01
CA ILE A 195 -9.09 16.43 10.90
C ILE A 195 -9.62 15.02 11.17
N ALA A 196 -10.94 14.89 11.30
CA ALA A 196 -11.66 13.62 11.37
C ALA A 196 -11.64 12.95 9.99
N VAL A 197 -10.79 11.93 9.78
CA VAL A 197 -10.72 11.24 8.50
C VAL A 197 -11.78 10.14 8.43
N THR A 198 -12.97 10.53 7.95
CA THR A 198 -14.13 9.64 7.81
C THR A 198 -14.29 9.08 6.39
N LYS A 199 -13.74 9.77 5.38
CA LYS A 199 -13.86 9.40 3.96
C LYS A 199 -12.49 9.27 3.28
N GLY A 200 -12.40 8.41 2.26
CA GLY A 200 -11.18 8.22 1.46
C GLY A 200 -10.04 7.47 2.16
N ALA A 201 -10.19 7.14 3.45
CA ALA A 201 -9.22 6.38 4.22
C ALA A 201 -8.98 4.98 3.64
N LYS A 202 -7.73 4.51 3.71
CA LYS A 202 -7.37 3.18 3.22
C LYS A 202 -8.09 2.11 4.05
N GLY A 203 -8.99 1.37 3.40
CA GLY A 203 -9.79 0.34 4.06
C GLY A 203 -10.86 0.91 5.00
N GLY A 204 -11.31 2.15 4.79
CA GLY A 204 -12.41 2.75 5.56
C GLY A 204 -12.09 3.09 7.02
N LYS A 205 -10.80 3.10 7.39
CA LYS A 205 -10.39 3.30 8.79
C LYS A 205 -10.52 4.75 9.23
N TYR A 206 -11.36 4.99 10.23
CA TYR A 206 -11.40 6.25 10.96
C TYR A 206 -10.05 6.54 11.64
N ARG A 207 -9.68 7.82 11.65
CA ARG A 207 -8.65 8.38 12.54
C ARG A 207 -8.83 9.89 12.65
N GLU A 208 -8.17 10.47 13.63
CA GLU A 208 -8.10 11.91 13.84
C GLU A 208 -6.67 12.31 13.55
N ALA A 209 -6.44 13.18 12.55
CA ALA A 209 -5.11 13.67 12.21
C ALA A 209 -4.90 15.03 12.87
N LEU A 210 -3.95 15.13 13.80
CA LEU A 210 -3.56 16.40 14.43
C LEU A 210 -3.05 17.37 13.35
N ILE A 211 -3.43 18.65 13.45
CA ILE A 211 -2.84 19.72 12.64
C ILE A 211 -1.60 20.22 13.38
N VAL A 212 -0.42 19.96 12.82
CA VAL A 212 0.87 20.14 13.54
C VAL A 212 1.57 21.45 13.23
N SER A 213 1.22 22.10 12.13
CA SER A 213 1.83 23.34 11.66
C SER A 213 0.80 24.14 10.85
N ASN A 214 1.04 25.45 10.65
CA ASN A 214 0.15 26.35 9.92
C ASN A 214 -1.33 26.26 10.36
N VAL A 215 -1.54 26.12 11.68
CA VAL A 215 -2.84 25.77 12.27
C VAL A 215 -3.92 26.74 11.84
N ASP A 216 -3.69 28.05 12.00
CA ASP A 216 -4.68 29.08 11.69
C ASP A 216 -5.09 29.08 10.21
N ALA A 217 -4.12 28.91 9.30
CA ALA A 217 -4.39 28.84 7.86
C ALA A 217 -5.21 27.59 7.49
N VAL A 218 -4.87 26.44 8.07
CA VAL A 218 -5.61 25.19 7.86
C VAL A 218 -7.02 25.30 8.43
N VAL A 219 -7.17 25.81 9.65
CA VAL A 219 -8.46 25.99 10.33
C VAL A 219 -9.34 26.96 9.56
N LYS A 220 -8.82 28.13 9.18
CA LYS A 220 -9.54 29.12 8.36
C LYS A 220 -10.06 28.49 7.08
N ARG A 221 -9.19 27.80 6.33
CA ARG A 221 -9.58 27.13 5.08
C ARG A 221 -10.66 26.06 5.29
N MET A 222 -10.56 25.28 6.36
CA MET A 222 -11.57 24.27 6.71
C MET A 222 -12.90 24.92 7.06
N MET A 223 -12.91 26.01 7.83
CA MET A 223 -14.12 26.75 8.19
C MET A 223 -14.80 27.37 6.98
N GLU A 224 -14.04 28.04 6.10
CA GLU A 224 -14.55 28.62 4.85
C GLU A 224 -15.20 27.58 3.94
N ALA A 225 -14.66 26.35 3.92
CA ALA A 225 -15.23 25.27 3.13
C ALA A 225 -16.58 24.78 3.67
N GLY A 226 -16.83 24.85 4.99
CA GLY A 226 -18.07 24.40 5.62
C GLY A 226 -18.48 22.98 5.19
N THR A 227 -19.67 22.83 4.62
CA THR A 227 -20.17 21.54 4.09
C THR A 227 -19.59 21.15 2.73
N SER A 228 -18.95 22.10 2.04
CA SER A 228 -18.33 21.90 0.73
C SER A 228 -16.95 21.26 0.83
N LYS A 229 -16.41 20.84 -0.32
CA LYS A 229 -15.04 20.32 -0.40
C LYS A 229 -14.04 21.44 -0.14
N VAL A 230 -13.04 21.15 0.69
CA VAL A 230 -11.91 22.05 0.98
C VAL A 230 -11.05 22.30 -0.27
N TRP A 231 -11.01 21.32 -1.16
CA TRP A 231 -10.31 21.38 -2.44
C TRP A 231 -11.26 20.96 -3.57
N SER A 232 -11.58 21.89 -4.46
CA SER A 232 -12.31 21.59 -5.70
C SER A 232 -11.49 20.66 -6.61
N TYR A 233 -10.17 20.85 -6.61
CA TYR A 233 -9.21 20.04 -7.35
C TYR A 233 -8.01 19.66 -6.47
N VAL A 234 -7.56 18.41 -6.60
CA VAL A 234 -6.35 17.89 -5.93
C VAL A 234 -5.28 17.64 -6.99
N PRO A 235 -4.19 18.43 -7.03
CA PRO A 235 -3.12 18.30 -8.01
C PRO A 235 -2.52 16.90 -8.10
N ASP A 236 -2.03 16.53 -9.28
CA ASP A 236 -1.20 15.34 -9.39
C ASP A 236 0.22 15.60 -8.92
N MET A 237 0.50 15.14 -7.70
CA MET A 237 1.78 15.39 -7.06
C MET A 237 2.14 14.35 -6.01
N ASP A 238 3.35 14.47 -5.47
CA ASP A 238 3.87 13.55 -4.47
C ASP A 238 3.42 13.84 -3.03
N VAL A 239 2.12 13.70 -2.79
CA VAL A 239 1.53 13.82 -1.43
C VAL A 239 2.23 12.89 -0.42
N HIS A 240 2.83 11.78 -0.85
CA HIS A 240 3.52 10.88 0.08
C HIS A 240 4.76 11.50 0.71
N SER A 241 5.51 12.34 -0.02
CA SER A 241 6.67 13.05 0.52
C SER A 241 6.26 14.03 1.61
N PHE A 242 5.18 14.81 1.43
CA PHE A 242 4.72 15.74 2.48
C PHE A 242 4.15 15.03 3.70
N ARG A 243 3.58 13.83 3.51
CA ARG A 243 3.21 12.97 4.64
C ARG A 243 4.44 12.45 5.41
N SER A 244 5.61 12.40 4.77
CA SER A 244 6.90 12.12 5.43
C SER A 244 7.28 13.29 6.34
N ASP A 245 7.16 14.52 5.84
CA ASP A 245 7.41 15.75 6.60
C ASP A 245 6.49 15.82 7.82
N TYR A 246 5.17 15.66 7.62
CA TYR A 246 4.18 15.57 8.71
C TYR A 246 4.56 14.52 9.77
N CYS A 247 5.01 13.34 9.33
CA CYS A 247 5.42 12.27 10.25
C CYS A 247 6.61 12.67 11.11
N THR A 248 7.55 13.42 10.51
CA THR A 248 8.77 13.89 11.16
C THR A 248 8.42 14.96 12.18
N GLU A 249 7.55 15.92 11.83
CA GLU A 249 7.02 16.92 12.77
C GLU A 249 6.32 16.27 13.97
N LEU A 250 5.42 15.30 13.72
CA LEU A 250 4.78 14.54 14.78
C LEU A 250 5.78 13.80 15.66
N TYR A 251 6.76 13.13 15.04
CA TYR A 251 7.78 12.41 15.81
C TYR A 251 8.53 13.39 16.71
N ASN A 252 9.00 14.51 16.18
CA ASN A 252 9.75 15.52 16.93
C ASN A 252 8.92 16.13 18.07
N LEU A 253 7.62 16.35 17.87
CA LEU A 253 6.71 16.88 18.89
C LEU A 253 6.56 15.95 20.10
N PHE A 254 6.58 14.63 19.89
CA PHE A 254 6.32 13.64 20.95
C PHE A 254 7.56 12.87 21.42
N ALA A 255 8.69 12.99 20.70
CA ALA A 255 9.92 12.30 21.00
C ALA A 255 10.50 12.77 22.33
N ARG A 256 10.78 11.81 23.21
CA ARG A 256 11.58 12.06 24.40
C ARG A 256 13.07 12.00 24.03
N PRO A 257 13.94 12.77 24.71
CA PRO A 257 15.39 12.63 24.53
C PRO A 257 15.82 11.18 24.73
N LEU A 258 16.60 10.65 23.79
CA LEU A 258 16.92 9.21 23.77
C LEU A 258 17.70 8.80 25.01
N GLU A 259 18.53 9.70 25.54
CA GLU A 259 19.33 9.52 26.75
C GLU A 259 18.45 9.36 27.99
N LYS A 260 17.24 9.93 27.97
CA LYS A 260 16.28 9.90 29.09
C LYS A 260 15.31 8.72 29.06
N ILE A 261 15.39 7.82 28.07
CA ILE A 261 14.49 6.67 27.94
C ILE A 261 15.24 5.35 27.96
N GLN A 262 14.58 4.29 28.42
CA GLN A 262 15.20 2.97 28.54
C GLN A 262 15.51 2.37 27.16
N LYS A 263 16.55 1.54 27.07
CA LYS A 263 16.93 0.87 25.82
C LYS A 263 15.79 0.02 25.23
N SER A 264 14.95 -0.56 26.08
CA SER A 264 13.74 -1.31 25.69
C SER A 264 12.70 -0.44 24.97
N GLU A 265 12.67 0.87 25.23
CA GLU A 265 11.79 1.85 24.61
C GLU A 265 12.37 2.45 23.32
N ARG A 266 13.62 2.14 22.98
CA ARG A 266 14.29 2.61 21.77
C ARG A 266 14.06 1.64 20.62
N TYR A 267 13.70 2.15 19.45
CA TYR A 267 13.67 1.41 18.20
C TYR A 267 15.05 1.51 17.56
N HIS A 268 15.77 0.40 17.51
CA HIS A 268 17.07 0.32 16.86
C HIS A 268 16.88 -0.07 15.40
N CYS A 269 17.22 0.85 14.51
CA CYS A 269 17.21 0.58 13.08
C CYS A 269 18.28 -0.45 12.71
N ARG A 270 18.04 -1.16 11.60
CA ARG A 270 18.91 -2.22 11.07
C ARG A 270 19.30 -1.88 9.63
N CYS A 271 20.19 -2.69 9.06
CA CYS A 271 20.61 -2.60 7.66
C CYS A 271 21.14 -1.18 7.31
N ASP A 272 20.57 -0.53 6.29
CA ASP A 272 20.95 0.79 5.78
C ASP A 272 20.86 1.92 6.82
N LEU A 273 20.11 1.71 7.91
CA LEU A 273 19.95 2.65 9.01
C LEU A 273 20.59 2.16 10.32
N LYS A 274 21.52 1.19 10.27
CA LYS A 274 22.21 0.70 11.48
C LYS A 274 22.86 1.87 12.22
N GLY A 275 22.59 1.99 13.52
CA GLY A 275 23.07 3.08 14.38
C GLY A 275 22.00 4.14 14.68
N VAL A 276 21.02 4.32 13.78
CA VAL A 276 19.90 5.24 14.03
C VAL A 276 18.94 4.65 15.06
N CYS A 277 18.54 5.48 16.03
CA CYS A 277 17.61 5.10 17.09
C CYS A 277 16.44 6.09 17.16
N TYR A 278 15.25 5.58 17.47
CA TYR A 278 14.04 6.39 17.64
C TYR A 278 13.28 6.03 18.93
N ASP A 279 12.52 6.97 19.50
CA ASP A 279 11.59 6.69 20.60
C ASP A 279 10.37 5.91 20.08
N LYS A 280 10.19 4.66 20.54
CA LYS A 280 9.06 3.79 20.12
C LYS A 280 7.71 4.44 20.40
N ARG A 281 7.58 5.19 21.49
CA ARG A 281 6.31 5.83 21.88
C ARG A 281 5.93 6.90 20.86
N ALA A 282 6.86 7.79 20.53
CA ALA A 282 6.66 8.82 19.52
C ALA A 282 6.40 8.22 18.12
N MET A 283 7.13 7.16 17.75
CA MET A 283 6.86 6.44 16.50
C MET A 283 5.45 5.85 16.44
N LEU A 284 4.95 5.31 17.57
CA LEU A 284 3.60 4.73 17.62
C LEU A 284 2.54 5.83 17.49
N ILE A 285 2.72 6.95 18.17
CA ILE A 285 1.83 8.13 18.05
C ILE A 285 1.80 8.63 16.61
N ALA A 286 2.98 8.85 15.99
CA ALA A 286 3.07 9.25 14.58
C ALA A 286 2.42 8.23 13.62
N SER A 287 2.61 6.93 13.90
CA SER A 287 1.95 5.86 13.16
C SER A 287 0.43 5.99 13.19
N GLN A 288 -0.16 6.21 14.37
CA GLN A 288 -1.60 6.30 14.56
C GLN A 288 -2.20 7.50 13.83
N PHE A 289 -1.59 8.68 13.94
CA PHE A 289 -2.02 9.88 13.22
C PHE A 289 -1.98 9.71 11.69
N LEU A 290 -1.01 8.95 11.16
CA LEU A 290 -0.96 8.59 9.73
C LEU A 290 -1.98 7.52 9.32
N GLY A 291 -2.65 6.86 10.25
CA GLY A 291 -3.60 5.76 10.01
C GLY A 291 -2.95 4.39 9.88
N HIS A 292 -1.80 4.20 10.53
CA HIS A 292 -1.11 2.92 10.68
C HIS A 292 -1.08 2.52 12.16
N ASN A 293 -0.69 1.28 12.46
CA ASN A 293 -0.50 0.80 13.85
C ASN A 293 0.83 0.05 14.00
N ARG A 294 1.86 0.46 13.25
CA ARG A 294 3.14 -0.27 13.14
C ARG A 294 4.30 0.69 13.04
N ILE A 295 5.17 0.68 14.05
CA ILE A 295 6.36 1.54 14.11
C ILE A 295 7.38 1.22 13.02
N ASN A 296 7.50 -0.03 12.56
CA ASN A 296 8.46 -0.37 11.50
C ASN A 296 8.11 0.32 10.17
N ILE A 297 6.82 0.52 9.88
CA ILE A 297 6.37 1.28 8.70
C ILE A 297 6.84 2.73 8.76
N ILE A 298 6.93 3.29 9.96
CA ILE A 298 7.37 4.67 10.18
C ILE A 298 8.87 4.79 9.90
N ALA A 299 9.71 3.92 10.45
CA ALA A 299 11.14 3.90 10.15
C ALA A 299 11.44 3.58 8.67
N GLU A 300 10.70 2.65 8.06
CA GLU A 300 10.96 2.21 6.68
C GLU A 300 10.56 3.26 5.64
N HIS A 301 9.45 3.98 5.86
CA HIS A 301 8.82 4.80 4.81
C HIS A 301 8.70 6.29 5.11
N TYR A 302 8.72 6.71 6.37
CA TYR A 302 8.36 8.08 6.75
C TYR A 302 9.48 8.85 7.43
N LEU A 303 10.11 8.28 8.46
CA LEU A 303 11.24 8.94 9.13
C LEU A 303 12.51 8.78 8.29
N ARG A 304 13.25 9.88 8.19
CA ARG A 304 14.50 9.99 7.46
C ARG A 304 15.47 10.81 8.28
#